data_AF-A0A5K1FUZ0-F1
#
_entry.id   AF-A0A5K1FUZ0-F1
#
_cell.length_a   1.000
_cell.length_b   1.000
_cell.length_c   1.000
_cell.angle_alpha   90.00
_cell.angle_beta   90.00
_cell.angle_gamma   90.00
#
_symmetry.space_group_name_H-M   'P 1'
#
loop_
_entity.id
_entity.type
_entity.pdbx_description
1 polymer ?
#
loop_
_entity_poly.entity_id
_entity_poly.type
_entity_poly.pdbx_seq_one_letter_code
_entity_poly.pdbx_strand_id
1 'polypeptide(L)' 'DYNCSVEFYWSAFLVEEVKTGMPDGTTKATLKLDTIASAAASYKDADILVFNSGHWFTPSKTNNG' A
#
# COMPACT_ATOMS: atom_id res chain seq x y z
N ASP A 1 -29.81 14.28 7.49
CA ASP A 1 -28.73 13.54 6.80
C ASP A 1 -27.71 14.50 6.22
N TYR A 2 -26.43 14.22 6.46
CA TYR A 2 -25.33 15.17 6.23
C TYR A 2 -24.57 14.95 4.91
N ASN A 3 -25.07 14.10 4.00
CA ASN A 3 -24.40 13.73 2.75
C ASN A 3 -22.91 13.39 2.94
N CYS A 4 -22.62 12.53 3.93
CA CYS A 4 -21.26 12.16 4.35
C CYS A 4 -21.08 10.65 4.20
N SER A 5 -19.97 10.23 3.61
CA SER A 5 -19.52 8.83 3.55
C SER A 5 -18.20 8.66 4.30
N VAL A 6 -17.95 7.42 4.75
CA VAL A 6 -16.68 6.99 5.32
C VAL A 6 -16.29 5.69 4.64
N GLU A 7 -15.10 5.66 4.05
CA GLU A 7 -14.60 4.55 3.24
C GLU A 7 -13.22 4.08 3.71
N PHE A 8 -12.92 2.79 3.50
CA PHE A 8 -11.65 2.19 3.89
C PHE A 8 -10.99 1.48 2.71
N TYR A 9 -9.74 1.85 2.43
CA TYR A 9 -8.93 1.26 1.36
C TYR A 9 -7.68 0.61 1.95
N TRP A 10 -7.47 -0.67 1.65
CA TRP A 10 -6.29 -1.40 2.11
C TRP A 10 -5.08 -1.10 1.24
N SER A 11 -4.06 -0.48 1.84
CA SER A 11 -2.71 -0.41 1.27
C SER A 11 -1.69 -0.31 2.40
N ALA A 12 -1.09 -1.44 2.76
CA ALA A 12 -0.18 -1.54 3.91
C ALA A 12 0.99 -0.54 3.83
N PHE A 13 1.60 -0.42 2.64
CA PHE A 13 2.76 0.44 2.40
C PHE A 13 2.43 1.74 1.64
N LEU A 14 1.16 1.96 1.27
CA LEU A 14 0.66 3.07 0.41
C LEU A 14 1.24 3.11 -1.02
N VAL A 15 2.34 2.41 -1.28
CA VAL A 15 3.01 2.29 -2.58
C VAL A 15 2.68 0.97 -3.28
N GLU A 16 3.06 0.85 -4.56
CA GLU A 16 2.86 -0.37 -5.33
C GLU A 16 3.71 -1.53 -4.78
N GLU A 17 3.05 -2.64 -4.45
CA GLU A 17 3.67 -3.91 -4.06
C GLU A 17 3.65 -4.88 -5.26
N VAL A 18 4.82 -5.38 -5.64
CA VAL A 18 5.00 -6.34 -6.72
C VAL A 18 5.43 -7.68 -6.14
N LYS A 19 4.71 -8.74 -6.51
CA LYS A 19 5.04 -10.12 -6.17
C LYS A 19 5.66 -10.81 -7.38
N THR A 20 6.89 -11.26 -7.23
CA THR A 20 7.65 -11.96 -8.28
C THR A 20 7.92 -13.39 -7.84
N GLY A 21 7.54 -14.36 -8.67
CA GLY A 21 7.89 -15.76 -8.46
C GLY A 21 9.38 -15.99 -8.71
N MET A 22 10.03 -16.73 -7.81
CA MET A 22 11.45 -17.06 -7.88
C MET A 22 11.64 -18.50 -8.38
N PRO A 23 12.81 -18.85 -8.97
CA PRO A 23 13.08 -20.20 -9.48
C PRO A 23 13.03 -21.31 -8.41
N ASP A 24 13.22 -20.96 -7.14
CA ASP A 24 13.13 -21.88 -5.99
C ASP A 24 11.69 -22.11 -5.50
N GLY A 25 10.69 -21.58 -6.20
CA GLY A 25 9.27 -21.68 -5.85
C GLY A 25 8.81 -20.67 -4.79
N THR A 26 9.71 -19.81 -4.28
CA THR A 26 9.32 -18.73 -3.35
C THR A 26 8.75 -17.53 -4.09
N THR A 27 8.06 -16.64 -3.36
CA THR A 27 7.61 -15.36 -3.90
C THR A 27 8.35 -14.23 -3.20
N LYS A 28 9.01 -13.38 -3.98
CA LYS A 28 9.63 -12.14 -3.48
C LYS A 28 8.63 -11.00 -3.63
N ALA A 29 8.32 -10.33 -2.52
CA ALA A 29 7.60 -9.07 -2.54
C ALA A 29 8.59 -7.90 -2.62
N THR A 30 8.33 -6.95 -3.52
CA THR A 30 9.14 -5.73 -3.70
C THR A 30 8.21 -4.52 -3.67
N LEU A 31 8.66 -3.42 -3.06
CA LEU A 31 7.95 -2.15 -3.05
C LEU A 31 8.55 -1.21 -4.09
N LYS A 32 7.73 -0.59 -4.93
CA LYS A 32 8.15 0.50 -5.82
C LYS A 32 7.85 1.83 -5.13
N LEU A 33 8.86 2.40 -4.48
CA LEU A 33 8.68 3.59 -3.63
C LEU A 33 8.22 4.84 -4.40
N ASP A 34 8.52 4.92 -5.70
CA ASP A 34 8.15 6.05 -6.55
C ASP A 34 6.73 5.95 -7.15
N THR A 35 5.99 4.87 -6.85
CA THR A 35 4.64 4.64 -7.39
C THR A 35 3.63 4.43 -6.28
N ILE A 36 2.53 5.20 -6.29
CA ILE A 36 1.41 5.03 -5.36
C ILE A 36 0.59 3.77 -5.68
N ALA A 37 0.04 3.12 -4.67
CA ALA A 37 -0.82 1.95 -4.87
C ALA A 37 -2.03 2.27 -5.76
N SER A 38 -2.46 1.31 -6.57
CA SER A 38 -3.59 1.47 -7.51
C SER A 38 -4.90 1.86 -6.83
N ALA A 39 -5.07 1.52 -5.55
CA ALA A 39 -6.20 1.93 -4.71
C ALA A 39 -6.34 3.46 -4.59
N ALA A 40 -5.28 4.24 -4.87
CA ALA A 40 -5.33 5.70 -4.89
C ALA A 40 -6.35 6.28 -5.86
N ALA A 41 -6.64 5.58 -6.95
CA ALA A 41 -7.67 6.00 -7.88
C ALA A 41 -9.07 6.07 -7.23
N SER A 42 -9.31 5.28 -6.19
CA SER A 42 -10.61 5.19 -5.53
C SER A 42 -10.85 6.30 -4.49
N TYR A 43 -9.80 6.91 -3.96
CA TYR A 43 -9.90 7.97 -2.95
C TYR A 43 -9.35 9.33 -3.43
N LYS A 44 -9.13 9.48 -4.74
CA LYS A 44 -8.55 10.69 -5.34
C LYS A 44 -9.38 11.96 -5.13
N ASP A 45 -10.71 11.81 -4.98
CA ASP A 45 -11.67 12.91 -4.87
C ASP A 45 -12.19 13.09 -3.43
N ALA A 46 -11.59 12.41 -2.45
CA ALA A 46 -12.01 12.50 -1.06
C ALA A 46 -11.69 13.87 -0.45
N ASP A 47 -12.64 14.43 0.32
CA ASP A 47 -12.43 15.70 1.03
C ASP A 47 -11.38 15.59 2.16
N ILE A 48 -11.31 14.41 2.80
CA ILE A 48 -10.41 14.12 3.91
C ILE A 48 -9.78 12.75 3.70
N LEU A 49 -8.45 12.67 3.81
CA LEU A 49 -7.68 11.44 3.75
C LEU A 49 -6.92 11.22 5.06
N VAL A 50 -7.00 10.01 5.59
CA VAL A 50 -6.26 9.59 6.80
C VAL A 50 -5.45 8.35 6.47
N PHE A 51 -4.12 8.47 6.51
CA PHE A 51 -3.21 7.39 6.18
C PHE A 51 -2.57 6.78 7.43
N ASN A 52 -2.37 5.46 7.42
CA ASN A 52 -1.57 4.76 8.42
C ASN A 52 -0.74 3.66 7.75
N SER A 53 0.59 3.71 7.91
CA SER A 53 1.50 2.73 7.29
C SER A 53 2.69 2.33 8.18
N GLY A 54 2.92 3.03 9.30
CA GLY A 54 4.14 2.87 10.10
C GLY A 54 4.38 1.45 10.63
N HIS A 55 3.32 0.70 10.95
CA HIS A 55 3.44 -0.67 11.47
C HIS A 55 4.06 -1.65 10.45
N TRP A 56 3.98 -1.36 9.15
CA TRP A 56 4.37 -2.30 8.09
C TRP A 56 5.86 -2.24 7.76
N PHE A 57 6.50 -1.09 7.96
CA PHE A 57 7.94 -0.90 7.77
C PHE A 57 8.70 -1.47 8.99
N THR A 58 9.12 -2.73 8.88
CA THR A 58 9.88 -3.43 9.91
C THR A 58 11.21 -3.93 9.35
N PRO A 59 12.29 -4.02 10.15
CA PRO A 59 13.59 -4.44 9.64
C PRO A 59 13.57 -5.79 8.93
N SER A 60 12.79 -6.75 9.42
CA SER A 60 12.65 -8.07 8.78
C SER A 60 11.98 -8.03 7.40
N LYS A 61 11.21 -6.98 7.09
CA LYS A 61 10.49 -6.83 5.82
C LYS A 61 11.15 -5.85 4.85
N THR A 62 11.89 -4.85 5.33
CA THR A 62 12.35 -3.72 4.51
C THR A 62 13.85 -3.39 4.60
N ASN A 63 14.64 -4.13 5.40
CA ASN A 63 16.07 -3.83 5.59
C ASN A 63 17.01 -4.49 4.56
N ASN A 64 16.46 -5.21 3.58
CA ASN A 64 17.23 -5.91 2.53
C ASN A 64 17.09 -5.21 1.16
N GLY A 65 16.99 -3.88 1.18
CA GLY A 65 16.79 -3.04 -0.01
C GLY A 65 17.95 -3.10 -0.99
#